data_AF-A0A1V5PJW1-F1
#
_entry.id   AF-A0A1V5PJW1-F1
#
_cell.length_a   1.000
_cell.length_b   1.000
_cell.length_c   1.000
_cell.angle_alpha   90.00
_cell.angle_beta   90.00
_cell.angle_gamma   90.00
#
_symmetry.space_group_name_H-M   'P 1'
#
loop_
_entity.id
_entity.type
_entity.pdbx_description
1 polymer ?
#
loop_
_entity_poly.entity_id
_entity_poly.type
_entity_poly.pdbx_seq_one_letter_code
_entity_poly.pdbx_strand_id
1 'polypeptide(L)'
;MFKRILPTVIAISAGLFVLLGALLPVAPLVGIRALFIDWAVMLGAFAFILAYLQLLRVHFTRLGRGGKGKASSLLLVLSALGSFILVMLQGPIGPASQALLRGLLAPGQSALLALTAVTLILSGMRLLKVRRNPGSVLFLAVVLIVLIGSIPVAIMPYQGVMGTLVGLADWIQRVPALAGMRGLALGVALGILLTGLRVLFGTTRPHSDD
;
A
#
# COMPACT_ATOMS: atom_id res chain seq x y z
N MET A 1 -16.69 -15.10 -31.19
CA MET A 1 -15.95 -13.84 -31.45
C MET A 1 -16.61 -12.62 -30.79
N PHE A 2 -17.90 -12.33 -31.03
CA PHE A 2 -18.59 -11.15 -30.50
C PHE A 2 -18.61 -11.03 -28.96
N LYS A 3 -18.78 -12.15 -28.25
CA LYS A 3 -18.78 -12.22 -26.77
C LYS A 3 -17.47 -11.76 -26.10
N ARG A 4 -16.35 -11.84 -26.82
CA ARG A 4 -15.02 -11.44 -26.32
C ARG A 4 -14.65 -10.00 -26.68
N ILE A 5 -15.14 -9.51 -27.83
CA ILE A 5 -14.82 -8.16 -28.33
C ILE A 5 -15.67 -7.10 -27.63
N LEU A 6 -16.95 -7.40 -27.39
CA LEU A 6 -17.89 -6.44 -26.83
C LEU A 6 -17.45 -5.90 -25.44
N PRO A 7 -17.04 -6.75 -24.46
CA PRO A 7 -16.56 -6.26 -23.17
C PRO A 7 -15.30 -5.41 -23.28
N THR A 8 -14.38 -5.77 -24.18
CA THR A 8 -13.15 -4.99 -24.41
C THR A 8 -13.46 -3.62 -24.99
N VAL A 9 -14.36 -3.53 -25.98
CA VAL A 9 -14.76 -2.26 -26.59
C VAL A 9 -15.42 -1.35 -25.56
N ILE A 10 -16.30 -1.89 -24.71
CA ILE A 10 -16.95 -1.14 -23.64
C ILE A 10 -15.91 -0.62 -22.64
N ALA A 11 -14.98 -1.48 -22.20
CA ALA A 11 -13.93 -1.10 -21.24
C ALA A 11 -13.01 0.00 -21.79
N ILE A 12 -12.58 -0.11 -23.05
CA ILE A 12 -11.75 0.90 -23.72
C ILE A 12 -12.51 2.22 -23.85
N SER A 13 -13.77 2.17 -24.28
CA SER A 13 -14.60 3.37 -24.46
C SER A 13 -14.83 4.09 -23.13
N ALA A 14 -15.18 3.36 -22.07
CA ALA A 14 -15.34 3.92 -20.73
C ALA A 14 -14.05 4.57 -20.22
N GLY A 15 -12.91 3.89 -20.36
CA GLY A 15 -11.61 4.43 -20.00
C GLY A 15 -11.25 5.70 -20.78
N LEU A 16 -11.57 5.73 -22.08
CA LEU A 16 -11.33 6.89 -22.94
C LEU A 16 -12.20 8.09 -22.54
N PHE A 17 -13.49 7.90 -22.23
CA PHE A 17 -14.37 8.97 -21.76
C PHE A 17 -13.91 9.54 -20.41
N VAL A 18 -13.48 8.68 -19.49
CA VAL A 18 -12.92 9.12 -18.20
C VAL A 18 -11.64 9.94 -18.42
N LEU A 19 -10.76 9.50 -19.33
CA LEU A 19 -9.52 10.22 -19.65
C LEU A 19 -9.81 11.58 -20.31
N LEU A 20 -10.71 11.61 -21.29
CA LEU A 20 -11.11 12.86 -21.97
C LEU A 20 -11.76 13.85 -21.00
N GLY A 21 -12.65 13.39 -20.11
CA GLY A 21 -13.24 14.24 -19.08
C GLY A 21 -12.28 14.67 -17.97
N ALA A 22 -11.10 14.06 -17.88
CA ALA A 22 -10.03 14.51 -16.98
C ALA A 22 -9.15 15.58 -17.64
N LEU A 23 -8.91 15.48 -18.95
CA LEU A 23 -8.02 16.39 -19.69
C LEU A 23 -8.73 17.63 -20.25
N LEU A 24 -10.01 17.52 -20.59
CA LEU A 24 -10.80 18.59 -21.20
C LEU A 24 -11.88 19.09 -20.23
N PRO A 25 -11.80 20.34 -19.73
CA PRO A 25 -12.75 20.90 -18.78
C PRO A 25 -14.04 21.38 -19.47
N VAL A 26 -14.68 20.52 -20.26
CA VAL A 26 -15.98 20.80 -20.89
C VAL A 26 -17.09 20.13 -20.09
N ALA A 27 -18.17 20.88 -19.81
CA ALA A 27 -19.28 20.45 -18.96
C ALA A 27 -19.82 19.02 -19.24
N PRO A 28 -20.08 18.59 -20.50
CA PRO A 28 -20.60 17.24 -20.74
C PRO A 28 -19.59 16.13 -20.40
N LEU A 29 -18.29 16.34 -20.69
CA LEU A 29 -17.27 15.33 -20.42
C LEU A 29 -16.97 15.19 -18.91
N VAL A 30 -17.00 16.30 -18.17
CA VAL A 30 -16.86 16.27 -16.71
C VAL A 30 -18.00 15.49 -16.05
N GLY A 31 -19.24 15.69 -16.52
CA GLY A 31 -20.41 14.95 -16.04
C GLY A 31 -20.32 13.44 -16.32
N ILE A 32 -19.92 13.05 -17.54
CA ILE A 32 -19.72 11.64 -17.91
C ILE A 32 -18.61 11.00 -17.07
N ARG A 33 -17.49 11.72 -16.86
CA ARG A 33 -16.40 11.25 -15.99
C ARG A 33 -16.89 11.03 -14.56
N ALA A 34 -17.65 11.96 -14.00
CA ALA A 34 -18.19 11.83 -12.64
C ALA A 34 -19.09 10.60 -12.53
N LEU A 35 -20.01 10.39 -13.50
CA LEU A 35 -20.89 9.22 -13.54
C LEU A 35 -20.09 7.90 -13.55
N PHE A 36 -19.08 7.78 -14.40
CA PHE A 36 -18.25 6.57 -14.45
C PHE A 36 -17.44 6.36 -13.18
N ILE A 37 -16.93 7.43 -12.56
CA ILE A 37 -16.22 7.34 -11.28
C ILE A 37 -17.19 6.87 -10.18
N ASP A 38 -18.40 7.40 -10.12
CA ASP A 38 -19.40 7.00 -9.13
C ASP A 38 -19.79 5.53 -9.29
N TRP A 39 -19.97 5.05 -10.52
CA TRP A 39 -20.20 3.63 -10.80
C TRP A 39 -19.00 2.77 -10.39
N ALA A 40 -17.77 3.21 -10.68
CA ALA A 40 -16.56 2.52 -10.27
C ALA A 40 -16.43 2.44 -8.74
N VAL A 41 -16.77 3.52 -8.03
CA VAL A 41 -16.79 3.57 -6.56
C VAL A 41 -17.85 2.60 -5.99
N MET A 42 -19.04 2.59 -6.57
CA MET A 42 -20.11 1.67 -6.18
C MET A 42 -19.70 0.20 -6.38
N LEU A 43 -19.16 -0.14 -7.56
CA LEU A 43 -18.63 -1.47 -7.85
C LEU A 43 -17.47 -1.83 -6.92
N GLY A 44 -16.59 -0.88 -6.62
CA GLY A 44 -15.51 -1.04 -5.65
C GLY A 44 -16.01 -1.40 -4.26
N ALA A 45 -17.08 -0.76 -3.78
CA ALA A 45 -17.69 -1.08 -2.49
C ALA A 45 -18.20 -2.53 -2.45
N PHE A 46 -18.88 -3.00 -3.51
CA PHE A 46 -19.30 -4.40 -3.61
C PHE A 46 -18.12 -5.36 -3.71
N ALA A 47 -17.05 -4.99 -4.42
CA ALA A 47 -15.83 -5.80 -4.48
C ALA A 47 -15.17 -5.93 -3.10
N PHE A 48 -15.16 -4.88 -2.28
CA PHE A 48 -14.68 -4.95 -0.90
C PHE A 48 -15.54 -5.87 -0.02
N ILE A 49 -16.86 -5.80 -0.15
CA ILE A 49 -17.77 -6.73 0.56
C ILE A 49 -17.45 -8.16 0.14
N LEU A 50 -17.33 -8.42 -1.17
CA LEU A 50 -17.01 -9.75 -1.68
C LEU A 50 -15.65 -10.25 -1.17
N ALA A 51 -14.63 -9.40 -1.15
CA ALA A 51 -13.32 -9.73 -0.62
C ALA A 51 -13.36 -10.08 0.87
N TYR A 52 -14.10 -9.31 1.66
CA TYR A 52 -14.29 -9.58 3.10
C TYR A 52 -15.03 -10.91 3.34
N LEU A 53 -16.13 -11.14 2.63
CA LEU A 53 -16.89 -12.39 2.72
C LEU A 53 -16.08 -13.60 2.25
N GLN A 54 -15.27 -13.45 1.20
CA GLN A 54 -14.40 -14.51 0.70
C GLN A 54 -13.33 -14.87 1.73
N LEU A 55 -12.73 -13.87 2.40
CA LEU A 55 -11.79 -14.11 3.49
C LEU A 55 -12.45 -14.91 4.62
N LEU A 56 -13.64 -14.49 5.07
CA LEU A 56 -14.41 -15.22 6.09
C LEU A 56 -14.71 -16.65 5.63
N ARG A 57 -15.22 -16.85 4.41
CA ARG A 57 -15.55 -18.18 3.86
C ARG A 57 -14.34 -19.11 3.87
N VAL A 58 -13.17 -18.63 3.45
CA VAL A 58 -11.93 -19.43 3.43
C VAL A 58 -11.54 -19.86 4.86
N HIS A 59 -11.63 -18.97 5.84
CA HIS A 59 -11.25 -19.29 7.21
C HIS A 59 -12.31 -20.13 7.96
N PHE A 60 -13.59 -19.91 7.72
CA PHE A 60 -14.67 -20.77 8.23
C PHE A 60 -14.55 -22.21 7.71
N THR A 61 -14.29 -22.38 6.41
CA THR A 61 -14.10 -23.73 5.84
C THR A 61 -12.83 -24.41 6.37
N ARG A 62 -11.75 -23.65 6.62
CA ARG A 62 -10.53 -24.17 7.25
C ARG A 62 -10.74 -24.59 8.72
N LEU A 63 -11.62 -23.91 9.45
CA LEU A 63 -12.00 -24.29 10.82
C LEU A 63 -12.73 -25.63 10.85
N GLY A 64 -13.68 -25.85 9.95
CA GLY A 64 -14.45 -27.09 9.87
C GLY A 64 -13.63 -28.31 9.42
N ARG A 65 -12.65 -28.13 8.52
CA ARG A 65 -11.93 -29.26 7.89
C ARG A 65 -10.90 -29.98 8.76
N GLY A 66 -10.51 -29.48 9.93
CA GLY A 66 -9.43 -30.14 10.70
C GLY A 66 -8.05 -29.83 10.15
N GLY A 67 -7.12 -29.26 10.93
CA GLY A 67 -5.75 -29.03 10.43
C GLY A 67 -4.88 -28.10 11.27
N LYS A 68 -3.59 -28.03 10.92
CA LYS A 68 -2.63 -27.06 11.49
C LYS A 68 -3.07 -25.63 11.10
N GLY A 69 -3.08 -24.71 12.06
CA GLY A 69 -3.49 -23.30 11.84
C GLY A 69 -4.96 -22.98 12.14
N LYS A 70 -5.69 -23.87 12.84
CA LYS A 70 -7.06 -23.61 13.34
C LYS A 70 -7.12 -22.40 14.28
N ALA A 71 -6.19 -22.30 15.22
CA ALA A 71 -6.15 -21.17 16.16
C ALA A 71 -6.01 -19.82 15.44
N SER A 72 -5.12 -19.73 14.46
CA SER A 72 -4.95 -18.53 13.63
C SER A 72 -6.20 -18.20 12.81
N SER A 73 -6.87 -19.23 12.27
CA SER A 73 -8.12 -19.04 11.52
C SER A 73 -9.27 -18.59 12.42
N LEU A 74 -9.35 -19.12 13.65
CA LEU A 74 -10.33 -18.69 14.65
C LEU A 74 -10.10 -17.24 15.04
N LEU A 75 -8.85 -16.87 15.35
CA LEU A 75 -8.49 -15.51 15.72
C LEU A 75 -8.82 -14.51 14.60
N LEU A 76 -8.57 -14.87 13.34
CA LEU A 76 -8.91 -14.05 12.18
C LEU A 76 -10.42 -13.87 12.02
N VAL A 77 -11.20 -14.95 12.14
CA VAL A 77 -12.67 -14.86 12.05
C VAL A 77 -13.24 -14.00 13.18
N LEU A 78 -12.76 -14.18 14.41
CA LEU A 78 -13.19 -13.38 15.57
C LEU A 78 -12.82 -11.91 15.41
N SER A 79 -11.60 -11.60 14.95
CA SER A 79 -11.17 -10.22 14.73
C SER A 79 -11.93 -9.56 13.58
N ALA A 80 -12.18 -10.29 12.49
CA ALA A 80 -13.00 -9.81 11.38
C ALA A 80 -14.42 -9.47 11.85
N LEU A 81 -15.12 -10.43 12.48
CA LEU A 81 -16.48 -10.20 12.99
C LEU A 81 -16.53 -9.10 14.05
N GLY A 82 -15.56 -9.07 14.97
CA GLY A 82 -15.43 -8.02 15.98
C GLY A 82 -15.27 -6.63 15.36
N SER A 83 -14.40 -6.51 14.36
CA SER A 83 -14.21 -5.24 13.63
C SER A 83 -15.47 -4.81 12.89
N PHE A 84 -16.20 -5.75 12.27
CA PHE A 84 -17.45 -5.47 11.57
C PHE A 84 -18.54 -4.98 12.52
N ILE A 85 -18.77 -5.70 13.63
CA ILE A 85 -19.75 -5.32 14.65
C ILE A 85 -19.44 -3.94 15.21
N LEU A 86 -18.16 -3.68 15.52
CA LEU A 86 -17.75 -2.41 16.10
C LEU A 86 -17.99 -1.23 15.14
N VAL A 87 -17.62 -1.37 13.87
CA VAL A 87 -17.87 -0.35 12.85
C VAL A 87 -19.37 -0.18 12.58
N MET A 88 -20.16 -1.25 12.63
CA MET A 88 -21.61 -1.19 12.46
C MET A 88 -22.28 -0.40 13.59
N LEU A 89 -21.78 -0.51 14.82
CA LEU A 89 -22.35 0.17 15.99
C LEU A 89 -21.92 1.64 16.11
N GLN A 90 -20.65 1.96 15.87
CA GLN A 90 -20.11 3.31 16.07
C GLN A 90 -19.89 4.12 14.78
N GLY A 91 -20.10 3.48 13.64
CA GLY A 91 -19.72 4.02 12.33
C GLY A 91 -18.20 4.05 12.09
N PRO A 92 -17.77 4.44 10.88
CA PRO A 92 -16.35 4.48 10.51
C PRO A 92 -15.52 5.51 11.28
N ILE A 93 -16.17 6.58 11.75
CA ILE A 93 -15.52 7.73 12.42
C ILE A 93 -15.57 7.57 13.94
N GLY A 94 -16.23 6.53 14.47
CA GLY A 94 -16.32 6.27 15.91
C GLY A 94 -14.96 6.09 16.59
N PRO A 95 -14.84 6.46 17.88
CA PRO A 95 -13.55 6.46 18.59
C PRO A 95 -12.92 5.08 18.65
N ALA A 96 -13.71 4.02 18.90
CA ALA A 96 -13.18 2.66 18.91
C ALA A 96 -12.84 2.17 17.49
N SER A 97 -13.63 2.56 16.48
CA SER A 97 -13.37 2.21 15.07
C SER A 97 -12.04 2.79 14.61
N GLN A 98 -11.81 4.06 14.93
CA GLN A 98 -10.55 4.73 14.64
C GLN A 98 -9.38 4.18 15.45
N ALA A 99 -9.59 3.85 16.73
CA ALA A 99 -8.56 3.24 17.56
C ALA A 99 -8.13 1.88 17.00
N LEU A 100 -9.08 1.03 16.58
CA LEU A 100 -8.78 -0.23 15.89
C LEU A 100 -8.03 -0.01 14.59
N LEU A 101 -8.51 0.89 13.73
CA LEU A 101 -7.87 1.21 12.45
C LEU A 101 -6.42 1.67 12.64
N ARG A 102 -6.19 2.64 13.54
CA ARG A 102 -4.84 3.15 13.83
C ARG A 102 -3.96 2.09 14.48
N GLY A 103 -4.51 1.33 15.43
CA GLY A 103 -3.82 0.25 16.14
C GLY A 103 -3.44 -0.93 15.26
N LEU A 104 -4.11 -1.14 14.12
CA LEU A 104 -3.77 -2.19 13.15
C LEU A 104 -2.88 -1.65 12.02
N LEU A 105 -3.26 -0.51 11.41
CA LEU A 105 -2.56 0.02 10.25
C LEU A 105 -1.16 0.53 10.59
N ALA A 106 -1.00 1.30 11.68
CA ALA A 106 0.30 1.91 11.99
C ALA A 106 1.36 0.85 12.36
N PRO A 107 1.06 -0.16 13.21
CA PRO A 107 2.00 -1.25 13.46
C PRO A 107 2.20 -2.15 12.24
N GLY A 108 1.15 -2.40 11.44
CA GLY A 108 1.27 -3.21 10.22
C GLY A 108 2.20 -2.59 9.18
N GLN A 109 2.07 -1.27 8.94
CA GLN A 109 2.98 -0.52 8.09
C GLN A 109 4.41 -0.55 8.64
N SER A 110 4.56 -0.33 9.95
CA SER A 110 5.87 -0.38 10.62
C SER A 110 6.52 -1.77 10.52
N ALA A 111 5.76 -2.85 10.63
CA ALA A 111 6.27 -4.22 10.50
C ALA A 111 6.77 -4.51 9.08
N LEU A 112 6.04 -4.07 8.05
CA LEU A 112 6.48 -4.20 6.65
C LEU A 112 7.75 -3.39 6.39
N LEU A 113 7.81 -2.16 6.90
CA LEU A 113 9.02 -1.32 6.81
C LEU A 113 10.19 -1.95 7.59
N ALA A 114 9.93 -2.53 8.76
CA ALA A 114 10.94 -3.23 9.54
C ALA A 114 11.51 -4.44 8.78
N LEU A 115 10.68 -5.22 8.08
CA LEU A 115 11.15 -6.30 7.22
C LEU A 115 12.07 -5.77 6.11
N THR A 116 11.73 -4.64 5.48
CA THR A 116 12.63 -4.01 4.49
C THR A 116 13.93 -3.51 5.12
N ALA A 117 13.88 -2.94 6.32
CA ALA A 117 15.07 -2.49 7.03
C ALA A 117 15.98 -3.66 7.43
N VAL A 118 15.42 -4.75 7.97
CA VAL A 118 16.16 -5.96 8.35
C VAL A 118 16.79 -6.61 7.11
N THR A 119 16.05 -6.75 6.01
CA THR A 119 16.60 -7.30 4.77
C THR A 119 17.70 -6.42 4.19
N LEU A 120 17.57 -5.09 4.28
CA LEU A 120 18.60 -4.12 3.87
C LEU A 120 19.87 -4.23 4.74
N ILE A 121 19.72 -4.35 6.07
CA ILE A 121 20.84 -4.56 7.00
C ILE A 121 21.55 -5.88 6.69
N LEU A 122 20.81 -6.99 6.55
CA LEU A 122 21.39 -8.30 6.23
C LEU A 122 22.12 -8.28 4.88
N SER A 123 21.56 -7.60 3.89
CA SER A 123 22.18 -7.42 2.57
C SER A 123 23.45 -6.59 2.68
N GLY A 124 23.44 -5.51 3.46
CA GLY A 124 24.62 -4.69 3.76
C GLY A 124 25.73 -5.46 4.45
N MET A 125 25.39 -6.24 5.48
CA MET A 125 26.34 -7.11 6.18
C MET A 125 26.98 -8.16 5.25
N ARG A 126 26.19 -8.74 4.34
CA ARG A 126 26.70 -9.66 3.32
C ARG A 126 27.65 -8.96 2.35
N LEU A 127 27.29 -7.75 1.89
CA LEU A 127 28.11 -6.91 1.00
C LEU A 127 29.49 -6.60 1.60
N LEU A 128 29.54 -6.32 2.91
CA LEU A 128 30.78 -6.04 3.64
C LEU A 128 31.70 -7.25 3.79
N LYS A 129 31.15 -8.47 3.82
CA LYS A 129 31.93 -9.71 3.92
C LYS A 129 32.54 -10.15 2.58
N VAL A 130 31.90 -9.87 1.46
CA VAL A 130 32.31 -10.40 0.14
C VAL A 130 33.29 -9.47 -0.59
N ARG A 131 33.11 -8.14 -0.56
CA ARG A 131 34.08 -7.16 -1.09
C ARG A 131 33.98 -5.82 -0.37
N ARG A 132 35.09 -5.34 0.21
CA ARG A 132 35.21 -3.97 0.77
C ARG A 132 35.34 -2.94 -0.38
N ASN A 133 34.22 -2.63 -1.01
CA ASN A 133 34.12 -1.52 -1.98
C ASN A 133 33.85 -0.21 -1.19
N PRO A 134 34.41 0.95 -1.58
CA PRO A 134 34.05 2.26 -1.00
C PRO A 134 32.52 2.47 -0.88
N GLY A 135 31.72 1.96 -1.83
CA GLY A 135 30.26 2.01 -1.74
C GLY A 135 29.68 1.26 -0.53
N SER A 136 30.23 0.10 -0.18
CA SER A 136 29.78 -0.68 0.99
C SER A 136 30.10 0.03 2.31
N VAL A 137 31.24 0.73 2.37
CA VAL A 137 31.65 1.51 3.55
C VAL A 137 30.76 2.72 3.71
N LEU A 138 30.50 3.47 2.62
CA LEU A 138 29.60 4.62 2.64
C LEU A 138 28.18 4.21 3.04
N PHE A 139 27.67 3.11 2.49
CA PHE A 139 26.36 2.57 2.85
C PHE A 139 26.25 2.26 4.35
N LEU A 140 27.24 1.56 4.91
CA LEU A 140 27.24 1.25 6.34
C LEU A 140 27.29 2.52 7.21
N ALA A 141 28.12 3.50 6.82
CA ALA A 141 28.22 4.77 7.54
C ALA A 141 26.88 5.50 7.57
N VAL A 142 26.19 5.61 6.44
CA VAL A 142 24.86 6.24 6.35
C VAL A 142 23.84 5.48 7.19
N VAL A 143 23.81 4.14 7.10
CA VAL A 143 22.89 3.32 7.92
C VAL A 143 23.13 3.57 9.41
N LEU A 144 24.39 3.57 9.85
CA LEU A 144 24.72 3.78 11.26
C LEU A 144 24.32 5.19 11.75
N ILE A 145 24.60 6.23 10.95
CA ILE A 145 24.21 7.61 11.24
C ILE A 145 22.69 7.72 11.38
N VAL A 146 21.93 7.15 10.44
CA VAL A 146 20.45 7.19 10.47
C VAL A 146 19.90 6.38 11.64
N LEU A 147 20.45 5.21 11.95
CA LEU A 147 19.99 4.37 13.06
C LEU A 147 20.21 5.08 14.40
N ILE A 148 21.41 5.63 14.63
CA ILE A 148 21.75 6.37 15.84
C ILE A 148 20.91 7.65 15.95
N GLY A 149 20.77 8.39 14.84
CA GLY A 149 19.98 9.62 14.81
C GLY A 149 18.46 9.41 14.91
N SER A 150 17.97 8.18 14.71
CA SER A 150 16.55 7.83 14.86
C SER A 150 16.11 7.49 16.29
N ILE A 151 17.04 7.48 17.24
CA ILE A 151 16.74 7.26 18.66
C ILE A 151 15.90 8.45 19.16
N PRO A 152 14.73 8.23 19.79
CA PRO A 152 13.86 9.32 20.24
C PRO A 152 14.59 10.31 21.15
N VAL A 153 14.74 11.53 20.66
CA VAL A 153 15.47 12.65 21.30
C VAL A 153 14.88 13.09 22.65
N ALA A 154 13.72 12.55 23.04
CA ALA A 154 13.02 12.89 24.28
C ALA A 154 13.77 12.46 25.55
N ILE A 155 14.82 11.63 25.45
CA ILE A 155 15.50 11.02 26.59
C ILE A 155 16.84 11.73 26.94
N MET A 156 17.44 12.50 26.02
CA MET A 156 18.69 13.22 26.29
C MET A 156 18.83 14.50 25.44
N PRO A 157 19.05 15.68 26.05
CA PRO A 157 19.42 16.88 25.32
C PRO A 157 20.88 16.74 24.85
N TYR A 158 21.08 16.20 23.67
CA TYR A 158 22.41 16.02 23.09
C TYR A 158 23.05 17.37 22.77
N GLN A 159 24.01 17.80 23.59
CA GLN A 159 24.94 18.89 23.28
C GLN A 159 26.24 18.32 22.70
N GLY A 160 26.89 19.02 21.77
CA GLY A 160 28.15 18.59 21.12
C GLY A 160 27.95 17.66 19.90
N VAL A 161 28.87 16.70 19.72
CA VAL A 161 28.97 15.81 18.53
C VAL A 161 27.69 15.03 18.25
N MET A 162 26.94 14.67 19.30
CA MET A 162 25.67 13.95 19.15
C MET A 162 24.56 14.82 18.56
N GLY A 163 24.55 16.13 18.82
CA GLY A 163 23.59 17.06 18.21
C GLY A 163 23.82 17.20 16.70
N THR A 164 25.07 17.25 16.26
CA THR A 164 25.41 17.28 14.83
C THR A 164 25.04 15.99 14.11
N LEU A 165 25.21 14.83 14.75
CA LEU A 165 24.81 13.53 14.19
C LEU A 165 23.30 13.42 14.01
N VAL A 166 22.51 13.87 15.01
CA VAL A 166 21.05 13.91 14.93
C VAL A 166 20.59 14.87 13.83
N GLY A 167 21.20 16.07 13.72
CA GLY A 167 20.89 17.01 12.65
C GLY A 167 21.21 16.48 11.25
N LEU A 168 22.31 15.74 11.11
CA LEU A 168 22.66 15.08 9.84
C LEU A 168 21.66 13.97 9.49
N ALA A 169 21.25 13.16 10.48
CA ALA A 169 20.25 12.12 10.28
C ALA A 169 18.88 12.72 9.90
N ASP A 170 18.45 13.80 10.54
CA ASP A 170 17.21 14.52 10.20
C ASP A 170 17.27 15.09 8.78
N TRP A 171 18.41 15.68 8.37
CA TRP A 171 18.60 16.14 6.99
C TRP A 171 18.51 14.98 5.98
N ILE A 172 19.16 13.84 6.26
CA ILE A 172 19.07 12.63 5.42
C ILE A 172 17.62 12.15 5.31
N GLN A 173 16.87 12.15 6.41
CA GLN A 173 15.46 11.72 6.39
C GLN A 173 14.56 12.69 5.61
N ARG A 174 14.76 14.01 5.78
CA ARG A 174 13.91 15.03 5.17
C ARG A 174 14.20 15.31 3.71
N VAL A 175 15.44 15.12 3.26
CA VAL A 175 15.85 15.46 1.90
C VAL A 175 15.93 14.20 1.02
N PRO A 176 16.99 13.37 1.08
CA PRO A 176 17.11 12.23 0.18
C PRO A 176 16.10 11.11 0.47
N ALA A 177 15.79 10.79 1.74
CA ALA A 177 14.84 9.72 2.03
C ALA A 177 13.40 10.12 1.62
N LEU A 178 12.98 11.35 1.93
CA LEU A 178 11.69 11.88 1.48
C LEU A 178 11.61 11.97 -0.06
N ALA A 179 12.70 12.35 -0.74
CA ALA A 179 12.77 12.33 -2.19
C ALA A 179 12.60 10.91 -2.75
N GLY A 180 13.25 9.92 -2.12
CA GLY A 180 13.09 8.50 -2.45
C GLY A 180 11.64 8.01 -2.26
N MET A 181 11.00 8.35 -1.14
CA MET A 181 9.59 7.99 -0.89
C MET A 181 8.66 8.62 -1.94
N ARG A 182 8.87 9.89 -2.29
CA ARG A 182 8.11 10.56 -3.36
C ARG A 182 8.37 9.91 -4.72
N GLY A 183 9.61 9.54 -5.02
CA GLY A 183 9.97 8.81 -6.24
C GLY A 183 9.27 7.46 -6.33
N LEU A 184 9.21 6.69 -5.23
CA LEU A 184 8.46 5.45 -5.16
C LEU A 184 6.95 5.67 -5.36
N ALA A 185 6.38 6.69 -4.72
CA ALA A 185 4.96 7.03 -4.91
C ALA A 185 4.64 7.38 -6.36
N LEU A 186 5.50 8.17 -7.02
CA LEU A 186 5.39 8.47 -8.45
C LEU A 186 5.54 7.21 -9.30
N GLY A 187 6.50 6.34 -8.99
CA GLY A 187 6.69 5.07 -9.69
C GLY A 187 5.47 4.15 -9.60
N VAL A 188 4.86 4.04 -8.41
CA VAL A 188 3.61 3.28 -8.21
C VAL A 188 2.46 3.92 -9.00
N ALA A 189 2.31 5.24 -8.95
CA ALA A 189 1.29 5.95 -9.71
C ALA A 189 1.44 5.71 -11.23
N LEU A 190 2.67 5.81 -11.75
CA LEU A 190 2.99 5.52 -13.14
C LEU A 190 2.72 4.06 -13.51
N GLY A 191 3.01 3.11 -12.61
CA GLY A 191 2.71 1.69 -12.81
C GLY A 191 1.21 1.41 -12.92
N ILE A 192 0.39 2.06 -12.08
CA ILE A 192 -1.08 1.98 -12.14
C ILE A 192 -1.58 2.60 -13.45
N LEU A 193 -1.08 3.78 -13.82
CA LEU A 193 -1.42 4.44 -15.09
C LEU A 193 -1.06 3.57 -16.29
N LEU A 194 0.13 2.97 -16.31
CA LEU A 194 0.56 2.08 -17.39
C LEU A 194 -0.33 0.85 -17.51
N THR A 195 -0.76 0.28 -16.38
CA THR A 195 -1.70 -0.85 -16.36
C THR A 195 -3.05 -0.45 -16.94
N GLY A 196 -3.58 0.72 -16.57
CA GLY A 196 -4.81 1.27 -17.16
C GLY A 196 -4.66 1.56 -18.65
N LEU A 197 -3.51 2.13 -19.07
CA LEU A 197 -3.22 2.45 -20.46
C LEU A 197 -3.09 1.20 -21.34
N ARG A 198 -2.51 0.12 -20.81
CA ARG A 198 -2.46 -1.19 -21.50
C ARG A 198 -3.85 -1.73 -21.79
N VAL A 199 -4.78 -1.58 -20.84
CA VAL A 199 -6.19 -1.95 -21.03
C VAL A 199 -6.84 -1.04 -22.08
N LEU A 200 -6.59 0.27 -22.01
CA LEU A 200 -7.16 1.26 -22.93
C LEU A 200 -6.69 1.08 -24.37
N PHE A 201 -5.42 0.71 -24.59
CA PHE A 201 -4.91 0.34 -25.91
C PHE A 201 -5.26 -1.11 -26.32
N GLY A 202 -5.99 -1.85 -25.48
CA GLY A 202 -6.42 -3.22 -25.77
C GLY A 202 -5.28 -4.25 -25.85
N THR A 203 -4.09 -3.89 -25.35
CA THR A 203 -2.93 -4.79 -25.22
C THR A 203 -3.14 -5.84 -24.14
N THR A 204 -3.89 -5.49 -23.09
CA THR A 204 -4.38 -6.41 -22.06
C THR A 204 -5.91 -6.46 -22.12
N ARG A 205 -6.49 -7.66 -22.14
CA ARG A 205 -7.94 -7.85 -22.26
C ARG A 205 -8.48 -8.77 -21.15
N PRO A 206 -8.57 -8.30 -19.90
CA PRO A 206 -8.90 -9.15 -18.75
C PRO A 206 -10.25 -9.84 -18.83
N HIS A 207 -11.16 -9.28 -19.63
CA HIS A 207 -12.56 -9.70 -19.74
C HIS A 207 -12.80 -10.61 -20.95
N SER A 208 -11.79 -10.78 -21.82
CA SER A 208 -11.91 -11.61 -23.01
C SER A 208 -11.24 -12.96 -22.87
N ASP A 209 -10.47 -13.20 -21.81
CA ASP A 209 -9.71 -14.44 -21.62
C ASP A 209 -10.52 -15.46 -20.80
N ASP A 210 -11.61 -15.93 -21.42
CA ASP A 210 -12.25 -17.24 -21.20
C ASP A 210 -12.73 -17.77 -22.56
#